data_AF-A0A6N9R941-F1
#
_entry.id   AF-A0A6N9R941-F1
#
_cell.length_a   1.000
_cell.length_b   1.000
_cell.length_c   1.000
_cell.angle_alpha   90.00
_cell.angle_beta   90.00
_cell.angle_gamma   90.00
#
_symmetry.space_group_name_H-M   'P 1'
#
loop_
_entity.id
_entity.type
_entity.pdbx_description
1 polymer ?
#
loop_
_entity_poly.entity_id
_entity_poly.type
_entity_poly.pdbx_seq_one_letter_code
_entity_poly.pdbx_strand_id
1 'polypeptide(L)'
;MRYFDAATIRARLPWPRMLDAIDAMLKDDVAAPLRANHSIDVPGEPAASLLLMPAWRAGQRIGVKLVTVFPGNRERGQRAVNAVYALFDARNGEPLALFDGDEITARRTAGASAYAARFLARRDAKHLV
;
A
#
# COMPACT_ATOMS: atom_id res chain seq x y z
N MET A 1 13.22 -12.57 -8.89
CA MET A 1 12.45 -11.52 -8.19
C MET A 1 12.95 -10.13 -8.58
N ARG A 2 12.06 -9.18 -8.88
CA ARG A 2 12.40 -7.79 -9.25
C ARG A 2 12.24 -6.82 -8.07
N TYR A 3 13.00 -5.74 -8.04
CA TYR A 3 12.81 -4.65 -7.08
C TYR A 3 12.38 -3.37 -7.82
N PHE A 4 11.38 -2.67 -7.28
CA PHE A 4 10.88 -1.41 -7.80
C PHE A 4 10.98 -0.35 -6.70
N ASP A 5 11.95 0.55 -6.83
CA ASP A 5 12.11 1.69 -5.93
C ASP A 5 11.04 2.77 -6.15
N ALA A 6 11.00 3.77 -5.27
CA ALA A 6 10.02 4.86 -5.35
C ALA A 6 10.08 5.61 -6.70
N ALA A 7 11.28 5.89 -7.23
CA ALA A 7 11.42 6.60 -8.51
C ALA A 7 10.84 5.80 -9.68
N THR A 8 11.10 4.50 -9.72
CA THR A 8 10.59 3.58 -10.72
C THR A 8 9.07 3.44 -10.62
N ILE A 9 8.53 3.32 -9.42
CA ILE A 9 7.07 3.29 -9.19
C ILE A 9 6.44 4.59 -9.71
N ARG A 10 7.04 5.75 -9.43
CA ARG A 10 6.54 7.05 -9.90
C ARG A 10 6.44 7.13 -11.41
N ALA A 11 7.48 6.67 -12.10
CA ALA A 11 7.54 6.68 -13.55
C ALA A 11 6.59 5.65 -14.21
N ARG A 12 6.34 4.51 -13.55
CA ARG A 12 5.60 3.37 -14.14
C ARG A 12 4.12 3.28 -13.78
N LEU A 13 3.61 4.15 -12.90
CA LEU A 13 2.19 4.21 -12.51
C LEU A 13 1.52 5.53 -12.91
N PRO A 14 1.30 5.81 -14.21
CA PRO A 14 0.55 6.99 -14.63
C PRO A 14 -0.89 6.94 -14.13
N TRP A 15 -1.43 8.10 -13.75
CA TRP A 15 -2.74 8.21 -13.07
C TRP A 15 -3.90 7.53 -13.80
N PRO A 16 -4.11 7.70 -15.12
CA PRO A 16 -5.26 7.07 -15.80
C PRO A 16 -5.25 5.54 -15.64
N ARG A 17 -4.12 4.90 -15.95
CA ARG A 17 -3.99 3.43 -15.83
C ARG A 17 -4.15 2.95 -14.39
N MET A 18 -3.70 3.75 -13.41
CA MET A 18 -3.86 3.38 -12.01
C MET A 18 -5.33 3.48 -11.57
N LEU A 19 -6.06 4.50 -12.01
CA LEU A 19 -7.50 4.62 -11.72
C LEU A 19 -8.29 3.49 -12.39
N ASP A 20 -7.95 3.10 -13.62
CA ASP A 20 -8.56 1.95 -14.29
C ASP A 20 -8.29 0.64 -13.54
N ALA A 21 -7.06 0.46 -13.01
CA ALA A 21 -6.72 -0.71 -12.21
C ALA A 21 -7.48 -0.74 -10.87
N ILE A 22 -7.69 0.42 -10.24
CA ILE A 22 -8.50 0.55 -9.02
C ILE A 22 -9.97 0.21 -9.31
N ASP A 23 -10.53 0.74 -10.39
CA ASP A 23 -11.89 0.44 -10.84
C ASP A 23 -12.10 -1.06 -11.05
N ALA A 24 -11.17 -1.70 -11.77
CA ALA A 24 -11.22 -3.14 -12.00
C ALA A 24 -11.12 -3.93 -10.69
N MET A 25 -10.18 -3.57 -9.80
CA MET A 25 -9.97 -4.27 -8.54
C MET A 25 -11.16 -4.16 -7.58
N LEU A 26 -11.86 -3.01 -7.56
CA LEU A 26 -13.05 -2.81 -6.71
C LEU A 26 -14.26 -3.62 -7.18
N LYS A 27 -14.27 -4.08 -8.43
CA LYS A 27 -15.34 -4.92 -9.01
C LYS A 27 -15.03 -6.41 -8.96
N ASP A 28 -13.85 -6.78 -8.48
CA ASP A 28 -13.34 -8.14 -8.50
C ASP A 28 -13.48 -8.81 -7.13
N ASP A 29 -13.47 -10.14 -7.12
CA ASP A 29 -13.40 -10.89 -5.87
C ASP A 29 -11.94 -10.96 -5.40
N VAL A 30 -11.67 -10.29 -4.28
CA VAL A 30 -10.34 -10.20 -3.66
C VAL A 30 -10.45 -10.58 -2.20
N ALA A 31 -9.74 -11.64 -1.82
CA ALA A 31 -9.59 -11.99 -0.43
C ALA A 31 -8.61 -11.02 0.24
N ALA A 32 -9.07 -10.30 1.25
CA ALA A 32 -8.28 -9.36 2.03
C ALA A 32 -8.68 -9.48 3.51
N PRO A 33 -8.01 -10.33 4.31
CA PRO A 33 -8.35 -10.48 5.73
C PRO A 33 -8.06 -9.19 6.51
N LEU A 34 -8.55 -9.15 7.75
CA LEU A 34 -8.25 -8.04 8.67
C LEU A 34 -6.75 -7.86 8.83
N ARG A 35 -6.32 -6.60 8.84
CA ARG A 35 -4.93 -6.22 9.09
C ARG A 35 -4.47 -6.79 10.43
N ALA A 36 -3.44 -7.63 10.39
CA ALA A 36 -2.76 -8.07 11.59
C ALA A 36 -1.89 -6.94 12.14
N ASN A 37 -1.96 -6.71 13.46
CA ASN A 37 -1.21 -5.68 14.16
C ASN A 37 -0.50 -6.32 15.36
N HIS A 38 0.81 -6.23 15.37
CA HIS A 38 1.65 -6.74 16.44
C HIS A 38 2.38 -5.58 17.11
N SER A 39 2.16 -5.41 18.42
CA SER A 39 2.94 -4.46 19.22
C SER A 39 4.37 -4.97 19.37
N ILE A 40 5.34 -4.04 19.35
CA ILE A 40 6.75 -4.30 19.53
C ILE A 40 7.23 -3.37 20.66
N ASP A 41 7.70 -3.95 21.74
CA ASP A 41 8.32 -3.18 22.82
C ASP A 41 9.70 -2.67 22.35
N VAL A 42 9.95 -1.38 22.58
CA VAL A 42 11.23 -0.73 22.26
C VAL A 42 11.77 -0.15 23.57
N PRO A 43 12.89 -0.67 24.11
CA PRO A 43 13.41 -0.19 25.39
C PRO A 43 13.69 1.32 25.39
N GLY A 44 13.08 2.02 26.35
CA GLY A 44 13.26 3.47 26.50
C GLY A 44 12.50 4.33 25.49
N GLU A 45 11.63 3.74 24.66
CA GLU A 45 10.85 4.45 23.64
C GLU A 45 9.36 4.06 23.69
N PRO A 46 8.47 4.85 23.05
CA PRO A 46 7.09 4.40 22.83
C PRO A 46 7.05 3.09 22.05
N ALA A 47 6.09 2.23 22.39
CA ALA A 47 5.87 0.96 21.70
C ALA A 47 5.71 1.18 20.18
N ALA A 48 6.38 0.32 19.42
CA ALA A 48 6.30 0.26 17.98
C ALA A 48 5.23 -0.77 17.54
N SER A 49 4.97 -0.85 16.24
CA SER A 49 4.11 -1.91 15.70
C SER A 49 4.58 -2.42 14.34
N LEU A 50 4.31 -3.71 14.10
CA LEU A 50 4.41 -4.37 12.80
C LEU A 50 3.00 -4.68 12.30
N LEU A 51 2.69 -4.20 11.11
CA LEU A 51 1.41 -4.41 10.45
C LEU A 51 1.60 -5.30 9.21
N LEU A 52 0.76 -6.34 9.10
CA LEU A 52 0.70 -7.18 7.92
C LEU A 52 -0.67 -7.00 7.25
N MET A 53 -0.64 -6.69 5.96
CA MET A 53 -1.84 -6.51 5.15
C MET A 53 -1.74 -7.39 3.90
N PRO A 54 -2.05 -8.69 4.01
CA PRO A 54 -2.11 -9.59 2.86
C PRO A 54 -3.42 -9.38 2.09
N ALA A 55 -3.36 -9.60 0.78
CA ALA A 55 -4.52 -9.76 -0.08
C ALA A 55 -4.18 -10.69 -1.24
N TRP A 56 -5.15 -11.45 -1.75
CA TRP A 56 -4.91 -12.34 -2.87
C TRP A 56 -6.13 -12.53 -3.76
N ARG A 57 -5.83 -12.93 -4.99
CA ARG A 57 -6.77 -13.51 -5.94
C ARG A 57 -6.30 -14.91 -6.29
N ALA A 58 -7.16 -15.90 -6.05
CA ALA A 58 -6.84 -17.30 -6.28
C ALA A 58 -6.35 -17.53 -7.72
N GLY A 59 -5.23 -18.25 -7.87
CA GLY A 59 -4.63 -18.55 -9.18
C GLY A 59 -4.02 -17.36 -9.94
N GLN A 60 -4.00 -16.16 -9.35
CA GLN A 60 -3.41 -14.97 -9.97
C GLN A 60 -2.23 -14.41 -9.17
N ARG A 61 -2.48 -13.66 -8.09
CA ARG A 61 -1.46 -12.91 -7.35
C ARG A 61 -1.75 -12.93 -5.85
N ILE A 62 -0.68 -12.99 -5.07
CA ILE A 62 -0.70 -12.73 -3.62
C ILE A 62 0.14 -11.47 -3.40
N GLY A 63 -0.38 -10.53 -2.63
CA GLY A 63 0.32 -9.32 -2.25
C GLY A 63 0.33 -9.16 -0.75
N VAL A 64 1.47 -8.76 -0.18
CA VAL A 64 1.59 -8.52 1.26
C VAL A 64 2.28 -7.18 1.46
N LYS A 65 1.56 -6.24 2.09
CA LYS A 65 2.21 -5.03 2.60
C LYS A 65 2.68 -5.28 4.02
N LEU A 66 3.96 -5.00 4.26
CA LEU A 66 4.61 -5.02 5.56
C LEU A 66 4.88 -3.57 5.95
N VAL A 67 4.40 -3.15 7.11
CA VAL A 67 4.58 -1.78 7.60
C VAL A 67 5.15 -1.83 9.01
N THR A 68 6.20 -1.04 9.26
CA THR A 68 6.68 -0.76 10.61
C THR A 68 6.28 0.64 11.01
N VAL A 69 5.80 0.80 12.24
CA VAL A 69 5.50 2.10 12.83
C VAL A 69 6.29 2.22 14.13
N PHE A 70 7.30 3.09 14.12
CA PHE A 70 8.21 3.36 15.23
C PHE A 70 8.07 4.84 15.63
N PRO A 71 7.18 5.19 16.58
CA PRO A 71 6.92 6.58 16.93
C PRO A 71 8.17 7.34 17.41
N GLY A 72 9.06 6.67 18.15
CA GLY A 72 10.32 7.24 18.66
C GLY A 72 11.29 7.74 17.57
N ASN A 73 11.15 7.26 16.32
CA ASN A 73 11.95 7.77 15.19
C ASN A 73 11.78 9.28 14.97
N ARG A 74 10.63 9.87 15.35
CA ARG A 74 10.41 11.31 15.21
C ARG A 74 11.41 12.14 16.01
N GLU A 75 11.76 11.69 17.21
CA GLU A 75 12.73 12.37 18.08
C GLU A 75 14.15 12.30 17.51
N ARG A 76 14.42 11.29 16.67
CA ARG A 76 15.68 11.12 15.92
C ARG A 76 15.70 11.81 14.56
N GLY A 77 14.64 12.54 14.18
CA GLY A 77 14.51 13.12 12.84
C GLY A 77 14.36 12.07 11.72
N GLN A 78 13.93 10.85 12.06
CA GLN A 78 13.74 9.73 11.14
C GLN A 78 12.25 9.52 10.82
N ARG A 79 11.98 8.77 9.74
CA ARG A 79 10.60 8.40 9.37
C ARG A 79 10.02 7.42 10.38
N ALA A 80 8.88 7.77 10.96
CA ALA A 80 8.15 6.92 11.90
C ALA A 80 7.44 5.74 11.23
N VAL A 81 7.15 5.82 9.93
CA VAL A 81 6.47 4.77 9.17
C VAL A 81 7.35 4.41 7.99
N ASN A 82 7.59 3.11 7.82
CA ASN A 82 8.27 2.57 6.64
C ASN A 82 7.49 1.34 6.18
N ALA A 83 7.43 1.11 4.88
CA ALA A 83 6.76 -0.04 4.31
C ALA A 83 7.52 -0.67 3.15
N VAL A 84 7.30 -1.97 2.98
CA VAL A 84 7.60 -2.70 1.75
C VAL A 84 6.36 -3.46 1.30
N TYR A 85 6.26 -3.70 0.00
CA TYR A 85 5.22 -4.55 -0.57
C TYR A 85 5.86 -5.72 -1.32
N ALA A 86 5.45 -6.94 -1.00
CA ALA A 86 5.90 -8.14 -1.67
C ALA A 86 4.76 -8.72 -2.53
N LEU A 87 5.10 -9.15 -3.75
CA LEU A 87 4.17 -9.75 -4.70
C LEU A 87 4.64 -11.15 -5.07
N PHE A 88 3.71 -12.09 -5.06
CA PHE A 88 3.94 -13.50 -5.37
C PHE A 88 2.95 -13.98 -6.42
N ASP A 89 3.31 -15.04 -7.12
CA ASP A 89 2.38 -15.77 -7.98
C ASP A 89 1.50 -16.69 -7.11
N ALA A 90 0.18 -16.56 -7.23
CA ALA A 90 -0.75 -17.35 -6.40
C ALA A 90 -0.91 -18.81 -6.86
N ARG A 91 -0.25 -19.22 -7.95
CA ARG A 91 -0.31 -20.60 -8.48
C ARG A 91 0.78 -21.49 -7.91
N ASN A 92 1.96 -20.93 -7.63
CA ASN A 92 3.13 -21.68 -7.17
C ASN A 92 3.86 -21.02 -5.99
N GLY A 93 3.43 -19.84 -5.53
CA GLY A 93 4.05 -19.12 -4.42
C GLY A 93 5.36 -18.40 -4.77
N GLU A 94 5.77 -18.37 -6.04
CA GLU A 94 7.03 -17.76 -6.44
C GLU A 94 7.06 -16.25 -6.13
N PRO A 95 8.11 -15.73 -5.47
CA PRO A 95 8.26 -14.31 -5.25
C PRO A 95 8.59 -13.57 -6.55
N LEU A 96 7.66 -12.73 -7.01
CA LEU A 96 7.76 -12.02 -8.27
C LEU A 96 8.49 -10.69 -8.12
N ALA A 97 8.11 -9.90 -7.10
CA ALA A 97 8.65 -8.56 -6.90
C ALA A 97 8.56 -8.03 -5.48
N LEU A 98 9.47 -7.10 -5.15
CA LEU A 98 9.38 -6.18 -4.02
C LEU A 98 9.23 -4.75 -4.54
N PHE A 99 8.45 -3.95 -3.82
CA PHE A 99 8.21 -2.55 -4.12
C PHE A 99 8.50 -1.70 -2.90
N ASP A 100 8.97 -0.49 -3.14
CA ASP A 100 8.93 0.60 -2.16
C ASP A 100 7.48 0.76 -1.67
N GLY A 101 7.26 0.41 -0.40
CA GLY A 101 5.92 0.33 0.18
C GLY A 101 5.34 1.69 0.51
N ASP A 102 6.20 2.70 0.70
CA ASP A 102 5.79 4.07 1.02
C ASP A 102 5.19 4.73 -0.22
N GLU A 103 5.90 4.69 -1.34
CA GLU A 103 5.45 5.28 -2.61
C GLU A 103 4.21 4.57 -3.14
N ILE A 104 4.17 3.23 -3.14
CA ILE A 104 2.97 2.51 -3.62
C ILE A 104 1.77 2.79 -2.72
N THR A 105 1.99 2.94 -1.40
CA THR A 105 0.92 3.31 -0.45
C THR A 105 0.43 4.73 -0.71
N ALA A 106 1.32 5.69 -0.93
CA ALA A 106 0.94 7.06 -1.24
C ALA A 106 0.08 7.10 -2.51
N ARG A 107 0.55 6.46 -3.59
CA ARG A 107 -0.14 6.44 -4.88
C ARG A 107 -1.50 5.76 -4.84
N ARG A 108 -1.59 4.56 -4.28
CA ARG A 108 -2.87 3.85 -4.21
C ARG A 108 -3.88 4.57 -3.31
N THR A 109 -3.40 5.26 -2.27
CA THR A 109 -4.27 6.03 -1.36
C THR A 109 -4.84 7.25 -2.08
N ALA A 110 -3.98 8.03 -2.73
CA ALA A 110 -4.43 9.16 -3.55
C ALA A 110 -5.34 8.70 -4.70
N GLY A 111 -5.00 7.60 -5.38
CA GLY A 111 -5.79 7.03 -6.45
C GLY A 111 -7.18 6.57 -6.00
N ALA A 112 -7.27 5.89 -4.85
CA ALA A 112 -8.55 5.44 -4.31
C ALA A 112 -9.45 6.64 -3.93
N SER A 113 -8.87 7.67 -3.29
CA SER A 113 -9.60 8.90 -2.96
C SER A 113 -10.08 9.64 -4.21
N ALA A 114 -9.21 9.78 -5.22
CA ALA A 114 -9.57 10.41 -6.49
C ALA A 114 -10.65 9.63 -7.24
N TYR A 115 -10.56 8.30 -7.26
CA TYR A 115 -11.58 7.43 -7.84
C TYR A 115 -12.93 7.61 -7.13
N ALA A 116 -12.96 7.57 -5.79
CA ALA A 116 -14.17 7.80 -5.02
C ALA A 116 -14.79 9.20 -5.27
N ALA A 117 -13.95 10.23 -5.35
CA ALA A 117 -14.39 11.59 -5.63
C ALA A 117 -15.12 11.73 -6.98
N ARG A 118 -14.78 10.90 -8.00
CA ARG A 118 -15.51 10.90 -9.29
C ARG A 118 -17.00 10.59 -9.15
N PHE A 119 -17.37 9.82 -8.13
CA PHE A 119 -18.75 9.39 -7.90
C PHE A 119 -19.43 10.16 -6.77
N LEU A 120 -18.66 10.57 -5.76
CA LEU A 120 -19.20 11.12 -4.51
C LEU A 120 -19.06 12.65 -4.39
N ALA A 121 -18.14 13.27 -5.12
CA ALA A 121 -18.00 14.73 -5.07
C ALA A 121 -19.12 15.41 -5.87
N ARG A 122 -19.49 16.63 -5.45
CA ARG A 122 -20.39 17.47 -6.24
C ARG A 122 -19.74 17.78 -7.59
N ARG A 123 -20.52 17.74 -8.67
CA ARG A 123 -20.03 18.01 -10.04
C ARG A 123 -19.46 19.42 -10.22
N ASP A 124 -19.89 20.36 -9.39
CA ASP A 124 -19.46 21.76 -9.39
C ASP A 124 -18.42 22.08 -8.30
N ALA A 125 -17.81 21.07 -7.68
CA ALA A 125 -16.77 21.27 -6.69
C ALA A 125 -15.55 22.02 -7.29
N LYS A 126 -15.19 23.15 -6.70
CA LYS A 126 -14.05 24.00 -7.14
C LYS A 126 -12.99 24.22 -6.05
N HIS A 127 -13.23 23.73 -4.83
CA HIS A 127 -12.33 23.87 -3.68
C HIS A 127 -12.15 22.50 -2.99
N LEU A 128 -10.90 22.13 -2.74
CA LEU A 128 -10.49 20.96 -1.96
C LEU A 128 -9.79 21.48 -0.69
N VAL A 129 -10.19 20.99 0.47
CA VAL A 129 -9.60 21.29 1.79
C VAL A 129 -8.80 20.12 2.31
#